data_AF-A0A965QV06-F1
#
_entry.id   AF-A0A965QV06-F1
#
_cell.length_a   1.000
_cell.length_b   1.000
_cell.length_c   1.000
_cell.angle_alpha   90.00
_cell.angle_beta   90.00
_cell.angle_gamma   90.00
#
_symmetry.space_group_name_H-M   'P 1'
#
loop_
_entity.id
_entity.type
_entity.pdbx_description
1 polymer ?
#
loop_
_entity_poly.entity_id
_entity_poly.type
_entity_poly.pdbx_seq_one_letter_code
_entity_poly.pdbx_strand_id
1 'polypeptide(L)'
;GEAAKPPPGKIGPYIVVTGKIPVAKQKEEFARCFASASGHDANRDAPRWDAWRIERMLVVPGGSERWDKMAVKSVAAGGRVRDQGVGPGATEARPFGDEELPQEFLLTKADSDVSYVQPLPARVDEAWGATGLHPWFVPKWQKLREEIAASGKESATGPIEVALQALADAPAEYAARTVSLKNVLVRGGPVRQADVHLYKIGVATKGGKEFPGATIGKEQPLTFAVSEGFGPRLEDVLPAGEQRPCNLVVRLDTMGKTPVARILSVAFLDADGIVQDEAAETDDSVVSMAADGSVQAGAAAAPASQKQSPSLEYRMFRFVDMNVKPGQRYRYRVKFALRNPSFDLDVEHMADMAATKEPLLISKESNATEAVLVPDPTAVLMRLLTKADGGPKKPRFEILVMAADRASGNYSVRSLVTDVGGQANVDARLNKPGDFRARGDDITTDRIVIDMRGQQEERAEAKPGAKPASRRQEPLEPLEVLLLRPDGTYEFTSAADSAQRVERYIGTLPPAEDRKSPVRPPVGPGGTPPAGGADFPGLPNQQPRP
;
A
#
# COMPACT_ATOMS: atom_id res chain seq x y z
N GLY A 1 -3.58 -16.50 32.61
CA GLY A 1 -3.62 -17.14 31.29
C GLY A 1 -3.31 -16.09 30.27
N GLU A 2 -2.27 -16.29 29.48
CA GLU A 2 -1.90 -15.36 28.41
C GLU A 2 -3.03 -15.32 27.38
N ALA A 3 -3.45 -14.12 26.96
CA ALA A 3 -4.51 -13.97 25.97
C ALA A 3 -4.07 -14.64 24.66
N ALA A 4 -4.91 -15.53 24.13
CA ALA A 4 -4.63 -16.18 22.86
C ALA A 4 -4.40 -15.11 21.78
N LYS A 5 -3.23 -15.15 21.12
CA LYS A 5 -2.96 -14.25 20.00
C LYS A 5 -4.10 -14.38 18.99
N PRO A 6 -4.64 -13.26 18.48
CA PRO A 6 -5.65 -13.33 17.43
C PRO A 6 -5.09 -14.12 16.24
N PRO A 7 -5.92 -14.94 15.58
CA PRO A 7 -5.46 -15.69 14.42
C PRO A 7 -4.87 -14.73 13.38
N PRO A 8 -3.76 -15.10 12.71
CA PRO A 8 -3.13 -14.24 11.71
C PRO A 8 -4.15 -13.88 10.62
N GLY A 9 -4.07 -12.63 10.15
CA GLY A 9 -4.92 -12.14 9.06
C GLY A 9 -4.79 -13.00 7.81
N LYS A 10 -5.90 -13.23 7.11
CA LYS A 10 -5.91 -13.99 5.85
C LYS A 10 -5.82 -13.06 4.66
N ILE A 11 -4.77 -13.18 3.86
CA ILE A 11 -4.68 -12.54 2.55
C ILE A 11 -5.70 -13.18 1.62
N GLY A 12 -6.53 -12.36 0.99
CA GLY A 12 -7.55 -12.82 0.05
C GLY A 12 -7.80 -11.79 -1.05
N PRO A 13 -8.13 -12.23 -2.28
CA PRO A 13 -8.50 -11.32 -3.34
C PRO A 13 -9.86 -10.68 -3.05
N TYR A 14 -10.05 -9.48 -3.55
CA TYR A 14 -11.34 -8.80 -3.52
C TYR A 14 -11.53 -7.94 -4.77
N ILE A 15 -12.77 -7.60 -5.09
CA ILE A 15 -13.11 -6.58 -6.08
C ILE A 15 -13.86 -5.45 -5.37
N VAL A 16 -13.46 -4.21 -5.63
CA VAL A 16 -14.21 -3.02 -5.19
C VAL A 16 -15.04 -2.52 -6.36
N VAL A 17 -16.35 -2.50 -6.19
CA VAL A 17 -17.31 -1.93 -7.13
C VAL A 17 -17.69 -0.54 -6.63
N THR A 18 -17.37 0.47 -7.41
CA THR A 18 -17.73 1.86 -7.12
C THR A 18 -18.80 2.37 -8.08
N GLY A 19 -19.62 3.31 -7.62
CA GLY A 19 -20.67 3.93 -8.42
C GLY A 19 -20.98 5.34 -7.97
N LYS A 20 -21.65 6.09 -8.85
CA LYS A 20 -22.13 7.46 -8.59
C LYS A 20 -23.65 7.47 -8.56
N ILE A 21 -24.22 7.97 -7.47
CA ILE A 21 -25.67 8.12 -7.28
C ILE A 21 -26.03 9.58 -7.57
N PRO A 22 -26.84 9.88 -8.61
CA PRO A 22 -27.17 11.25 -9.02
C PRO A 22 -28.23 11.87 -8.10
N VAL A 23 -27.85 12.13 -6.84
CA VAL A 23 -28.78 12.55 -5.77
C VAL A 23 -29.46 13.88 -6.09
N ALA A 24 -28.75 14.86 -6.65
CA ALA A 24 -29.34 16.16 -6.98
C ALA A 24 -30.46 16.02 -8.02
N LYS A 25 -30.17 15.35 -9.15
CA LYS A 25 -31.15 15.06 -10.20
C LYS A 25 -32.35 14.27 -9.69
N GLN A 26 -32.13 13.31 -8.79
CA GLN A 26 -33.22 12.53 -8.20
C GLN A 26 -34.11 13.38 -7.29
N LYS A 27 -33.55 14.31 -6.51
CA LYS A 27 -34.31 15.26 -5.69
C LYS A 27 -35.13 16.24 -6.56
N GLU A 28 -34.53 16.76 -7.62
CA GLU A 28 -35.21 17.63 -8.60
C GLU A 28 -36.39 16.91 -9.26
N GLU A 29 -36.21 15.65 -9.65
CA GLU A 29 -37.26 14.86 -10.29
C GLU A 29 -38.41 14.55 -9.33
N PHE A 30 -38.13 14.25 -8.06
CA PHE A 30 -39.17 14.13 -7.03
C PHE A 30 -39.94 15.43 -6.85
N ALA A 31 -39.23 16.56 -6.67
CA ALA A 31 -39.86 17.86 -6.53
C ALA A 31 -40.75 18.18 -7.75
N ARG A 32 -40.29 17.87 -8.96
CA ARG A 32 -41.06 18.03 -10.21
C ARG A 32 -42.32 17.17 -10.23
N CYS A 33 -42.24 15.91 -9.81
CA CYS A 33 -43.40 15.00 -9.79
C CYS A 33 -44.46 15.41 -8.76
N PHE A 34 -44.04 15.92 -7.61
CA PHE A 34 -44.95 16.32 -6.53
C PHE A 34 -45.38 17.79 -6.58
N ALA A 35 -44.81 18.61 -7.48
CA ALA A 35 -45.11 20.03 -7.59
C ALA A 35 -46.60 20.34 -7.80
N SER A 36 -47.34 19.45 -8.47
CA SER A 36 -48.78 19.58 -8.73
C SER A 36 -49.66 18.70 -7.82
N ALA A 37 -49.08 18.03 -6.82
CA ALA A 37 -49.84 17.15 -5.93
C ALA A 37 -50.58 17.99 -4.88
N SER A 38 -51.89 17.75 -4.72
CA SER A 38 -52.74 18.50 -3.78
C SER A 38 -52.48 18.17 -2.31
N GLY A 39 -51.81 17.04 -2.02
CA GLY A 39 -51.47 16.57 -0.68
C GLY A 39 -49.96 16.45 -0.45
N HIS A 40 -49.19 17.41 -0.95
CA HIS A 40 -47.73 17.39 -0.85
C HIS A 40 -47.25 17.51 0.61
N ASP A 41 -46.42 16.56 1.05
CA ASP A 41 -45.70 16.59 2.31
C ASP A 41 -44.21 16.54 2.03
N ALA A 42 -43.49 17.63 2.30
CA ALA A 42 -42.06 17.74 2.00
C ALA A 42 -41.17 16.69 2.71
N ASN A 43 -41.61 16.13 3.84
CA ASN A 43 -40.86 15.09 4.55
C ASN A 43 -41.12 13.70 3.96
N ARG A 44 -42.35 13.43 3.51
CA ARG A 44 -42.73 12.16 2.88
C ARG A 44 -42.31 12.11 1.41
N ASP A 45 -42.52 13.19 0.68
CA ASP A 45 -42.39 13.28 -0.78
C ASP A 45 -40.96 13.68 -1.21
N ALA A 46 -39.97 13.17 -0.47
CA ALA A 46 -38.57 13.29 -0.76
C ALA A 46 -37.97 11.90 -1.05
N PRO A 47 -36.96 11.78 -1.92
CA PRO A 47 -36.34 10.49 -2.17
C PRO A 47 -35.65 9.98 -0.90
N ARG A 48 -36.05 8.80 -0.44
CA ARG A 48 -35.33 8.03 0.58
C ARG A 48 -34.82 6.73 -0.02
N TRP A 49 -33.50 6.58 -0.06
CA TRP A 49 -32.84 5.39 -0.58
C TRP A 49 -32.91 4.26 0.47
N ASP A 50 -33.08 3.04 0.00
CA ASP A 50 -33.22 1.85 0.86
C ASP A 50 -32.26 0.76 0.35
N ALA A 51 -32.72 -0.48 0.23
CA ALA A 51 -31.89 -1.59 -0.21
C ALA A 51 -31.27 -1.35 -1.59
N TRP A 52 -30.11 -1.97 -1.79
CA TRP A 52 -29.49 -2.08 -3.10
C TRP A 52 -29.17 -3.54 -3.38
N ARG A 53 -29.18 -3.91 -4.65
CA ARG A 53 -28.88 -5.26 -5.11
C ARG A 53 -27.70 -5.19 -6.07
N ILE A 54 -26.72 -6.05 -5.84
CA ILE A 54 -25.65 -6.28 -6.80
C ILE A 54 -25.82 -7.63 -7.47
N GLU A 55 -25.60 -7.62 -8.79
CA GLU A 55 -25.55 -8.80 -9.61
C GLU A 55 -24.13 -8.93 -10.18
N ARG A 56 -23.62 -10.15 -10.15
CA ARG A 56 -22.27 -10.49 -10.62
C ARG A 56 -22.40 -11.51 -11.74
N MET A 57 -21.57 -11.36 -12.75
CA MET A 57 -21.43 -12.32 -13.84
C MET A 57 -19.99 -12.78 -13.94
N LEU A 58 -19.78 -14.10 -14.02
CA LEU A 58 -18.51 -14.69 -14.41
C LEU A 58 -18.38 -14.61 -15.94
N VAL A 59 -17.28 -14.03 -16.43
CA VAL A 59 -17.01 -13.93 -17.86
C VAL A 59 -16.33 -15.20 -18.33
N VAL A 60 -17.03 -16.00 -19.13
CA VAL A 60 -16.51 -17.21 -19.76
C VAL A 60 -16.39 -16.95 -21.27
N PRO A 61 -15.21 -17.15 -21.90
CA PRO A 61 -15.06 -16.99 -23.35
C PRO A 61 -16.06 -17.87 -24.11
N GLY A 62 -16.84 -17.26 -25.01
CA GLY A 62 -17.88 -17.95 -25.78
C GLY A 62 -19.11 -18.42 -24.98
N GLY A 63 -19.17 -18.10 -23.69
CA GLY A 63 -20.31 -18.43 -22.83
C GLY A 63 -21.46 -17.44 -22.96
N SER A 64 -22.67 -17.89 -22.62
CA SER A 64 -23.84 -17.01 -22.48
C SER A 64 -23.75 -16.16 -21.21
N GLU A 65 -24.24 -14.92 -21.27
CA GLU A 65 -24.31 -14.06 -20.09
C GLU A 65 -25.26 -14.63 -19.03
N ARG A 66 -24.75 -14.86 -17.82
CA ARG A 66 -25.53 -15.30 -16.66
C ARG A 66 -25.22 -14.41 -15.47
N TRP A 67 -26.24 -13.68 -15.02
CA TRP A 67 -26.15 -12.76 -13.90
C TRP A 67 -26.67 -13.41 -12.62
N ASP A 68 -25.78 -13.59 -11.64
CA ASP A 68 -26.13 -14.14 -10.33
C ASP A 68 -26.33 -13.01 -9.32
N LYS A 69 -27.44 -13.06 -8.59
CA LYS A 69 -27.73 -12.13 -7.50
C LYS A 69 -26.84 -12.46 -6.32
N MET A 70 -26.12 -11.46 -5.82
CA MET A 70 -25.26 -11.69 -4.66
C MET A 70 -26.02 -11.49 -3.36
N ALA A 71 -25.81 -12.41 -2.42
CA ALA A 71 -26.33 -12.29 -1.07
C ALA A 71 -25.49 -11.26 -0.29
N VAL A 72 -26.00 -10.04 -0.18
CA VAL A 72 -25.32 -9.00 0.61
C VAL A 72 -25.67 -9.19 2.08
N LYS A 73 -24.91 -10.05 2.77
CA LYS A 73 -25.12 -10.37 4.20
C LYS A 73 -25.09 -9.11 5.10
N SER A 74 -24.35 -8.08 4.69
CA SER A 74 -24.23 -6.79 5.39
C SER A 74 -25.43 -5.85 5.21
N VAL A 75 -26.29 -6.03 4.19
CA VAL A 75 -27.51 -5.21 4.01
C VAL A 75 -28.64 -5.68 4.91
N ALA A 76 -28.74 -6.99 5.18
CA ALA A 76 -29.78 -7.54 6.06
C ALA A 76 -29.52 -7.25 7.56
N ALA A 77 -28.25 -7.20 7.98
CA ALA A 77 -27.87 -6.91 9.36
C ALA A 77 -27.84 -5.40 9.67
N GLY A 78 -27.56 -4.55 8.68
CA GLY A 78 -27.49 -3.09 8.85
C GLY A 78 -28.85 -2.39 8.98
N GLY A 79 -29.93 -3.00 8.50
CA GLY A 79 -31.29 -2.43 8.57
C GLY A 79 -31.98 -2.57 9.93
N ARG A 80 -31.36 -3.25 10.91
CA ARG A 80 -31.79 -3.28 12.31
C ARG A 80 -30.61 -2.97 13.23
N VAL A 81 -29.92 -1.86 13.01
CA VAL A 81 -29.20 -1.23 14.11
C VAL A 81 -30.27 -0.75 15.09
N ARG A 82 -30.60 -1.62 16.03
CA ARG A 82 -31.34 -1.28 17.24
C ARG A 82 -30.63 -0.07 17.83
N ASP A 83 -31.41 0.96 18.11
CA ASP A 83 -31.05 2.18 18.79
C ASP A 83 -30.37 1.87 20.14
N GLN A 84 -29.08 1.53 20.08
CA GLN A 84 -28.18 1.60 21.22
C GLN A 84 -27.35 2.84 20.97
N GLY A 85 -27.89 3.93 21.51
CA GLY A 85 -27.19 5.07 22.10
C GLY A 85 -25.86 5.45 21.48
N VAL A 86 -25.81 6.70 21.05
CA VAL A 86 -24.61 7.52 21.23
C VAL A 86 -24.14 7.36 22.70
N GLY A 87 -23.19 6.45 22.92
CA GLY A 87 -22.47 6.28 24.17
C GLY A 87 -20.99 6.57 23.91
N PRO A 88 -20.31 7.34 24.77
CA PRO A 88 -18.88 7.60 24.63
C PRO A 88 -18.14 6.33 25.09
N GLY A 89 -17.49 5.63 24.17
CA GLY A 89 -16.67 4.47 24.52
C GLY A 89 -16.87 3.28 23.59
N ALA A 90 -16.38 3.39 22.37
CA ALA A 90 -16.01 2.24 21.54
C ALA A 90 -14.85 2.65 20.61
N THR A 91 -13.75 3.09 21.22
CA THR A 91 -12.40 3.02 20.66
C THR A 91 -11.91 1.58 20.72
N GLU A 92 -12.59 0.66 20.06
CA GLU A 92 -12.01 -0.64 19.71
C GLU A 92 -11.74 -0.64 18.22
N ALA A 93 -10.43 -0.69 17.93
CA ALA A 93 -9.79 -0.62 16.63
C ALA A 93 -10.66 -1.12 15.47
N ARG A 94 -11.08 -0.19 14.60
CA ARG A 94 -11.52 -0.56 13.25
C ARG A 94 -10.28 -1.08 12.51
N PRO A 95 -10.24 -2.36 12.08
CA PRO A 95 -9.06 -2.93 11.42
C PRO A 95 -8.93 -2.52 9.95
N PHE A 96 -9.69 -1.52 9.51
CA PHE A 96 -9.69 -1.00 8.15
C PHE A 96 -9.26 0.46 8.25
N GLY A 97 -8.12 0.80 7.63
CA GLY A 97 -7.48 2.12 7.76
C GLY A 97 -8.47 3.27 7.59
N ASP A 98 -8.31 4.30 8.40
CA ASP A 98 -9.23 5.45 8.50
C ASP A 98 -9.24 6.28 7.21
N GLU A 99 -9.94 5.79 6.19
CA GLU A 99 -10.41 6.61 5.09
C GLU A 99 -11.59 7.44 5.61
N GLU A 100 -11.30 8.63 6.14
CA GLU A 100 -12.33 9.62 6.43
C GLU A 100 -12.79 10.28 5.14
N LEU A 101 -13.79 9.68 4.50
CA LEU A 101 -14.54 10.35 3.43
C LEU A 101 -15.32 11.52 4.04
N PRO A 102 -15.28 12.72 3.44
CA PRO A 102 -16.10 13.81 3.95
C PRO A 102 -17.59 13.44 3.90
N GLN A 103 -18.34 13.80 4.94
CA GLN A 103 -19.71 13.33 5.16
C GLN A 103 -20.66 13.66 4.00
N GLU A 104 -20.41 14.76 3.28
CA GLU A 104 -21.21 15.19 2.14
C GLU A 104 -21.22 14.17 0.98
N PHE A 105 -20.18 13.33 0.86
CA PHE A 105 -20.05 12.32 -0.20
C PHE A 105 -20.89 11.07 0.05
N LEU A 106 -21.31 10.86 1.29
CA LEU A 106 -22.04 9.69 1.74
C LEU A 106 -23.53 9.98 1.76
N LEU A 107 -24.36 8.97 1.52
CA LEU A 107 -25.77 9.07 1.88
C LEU A 107 -25.86 9.16 3.41
N THR A 108 -26.50 10.21 3.91
CA THR A 108 -26.68 10.41 5.35
C THR A 108 -27.84 9.55 5.86
N LYS A 109 -28.02 9.45 7.19
CA LYS A 109 -29.22 8.83 7.78
C LYS A 109 -30.53 9.49 7.34
N ALA A 110 -30.50 10.77 6.99
CA ALA A 110 -31.68 11.46 6.44
C ALA A 110 -32.02 10.92 5.04
N ASP A 111 -31.01 10.62 4.23
CA ASP A 111 -31.18 10.13 2.86
C ASP A 111 -31.43 8.59 2.82
N SER A 112 -30.79 7.79 3.69
CA SER A 112 -30.85 6.31 3.64
C SER A 112 -30.73 5.67 5.02
N ASP A 113 -31.48 4.58 5.24
CA ASP A 113 -31.38 3.76 6.45
C ASP A 113 -30.32 2.64 6.33
N VAL A 114 -29.77 2.41 5.14
CA VAL A 114 -28.69 1.43 4.90
C VAL A 114 -27.40 2.12 4.43
N SER A 115 -26.27 1.49 4.71
CA SER A 115 -24.98 1.97 4.19
C SER A 115 -24.81 1.61 2.71
N TYR A 116 -24.44 2.61 1.92
CA TYR A 116 -24.10 2.48 0.51
C TYR A 116 -22.59 2.46 0.26
N VAL A 117 -21.78 2.73 1.29
CA VAL A 117 -20.33 2.83 1.18
C VAL A 117 -19.69 1.93 2.22
N GLN A 118 -19.10 0.85 1.75
CA GLN A 118 -18.24 0.00 2.58
C GLN A 118 -16.84 0.65 2.71
N PRO A 119 -16.13 0.44 3.83
CA PRO A 119 -14.75 0.90 3.96
C PRO A 119 -13.85 0.20 2.93
N LEU A 120 -12.76 0.85 2.52
CA LEU A 120 -11.76 0.18 1.70
C LEU A 120 -11.06 -0.91 2.52
N PRO A 121 -10.94 -2.14 1.99
CA PRO A 121 -10.16 -3.17 2.63
C PRO A 121 -8.67 -2.78 2.62
N ALA A 122 -7.91 -3.26 3.60
CA ALA A 122 -6.47 -3.06 3.61
C ALA A 122 -5.83 -3.78 2.40
N ARG A 123 -4.91 -3.09 1.74
CA ARG A 123 -4.05 -3.67 0.70
C ARG A 123 -2.75 -4.14 1.34
N VAL A 124 -2.29 -5.31 0.92
CA VAL A 124 -1.04 -5.91 1.39
C VAL A 124 0.16 -5.33 0.62
N ASP A 125 -0.07 -5.03 -0.65
CA ASP A 125 0.95 -4.63 -1.62
C ASP A 125 1.21 -3.13 -1.63
N GLU A 126 0.19 -2.28 -1.66
CA GLU A 126 0.36 -0.83 -1.81
C GLU A 126 -0.75 -0.09 -1.07
N ALA A 127 -0.51 1.16 -0.69
CA ALA A 127 -1.62 2.00 -0.27
C ALA A 127 -2.67 2.13 -1.40
N TRP A 128 -3.90 2.49 -1.04
CA TRP A 128 -4.88 2.88 -2.04
C TRP A 128 -4.39 4.15 -2.74
N GLY A 129 -4.18 4.05 -4.05
CA GLY A 129 -3.86 5.20 -4.89
C GLY A 129 -5.11 6.02 -5.25
N ALA A 130 -4.93 7.02 -6.11
CA ALA A 130 -6.01 7.87 -6.59
C ALA A 130 -7.16 7.08 -7.28
N THR A 131 -6.88 5.87 -7.78
CA THR A 131 -7.88 4.96 -8.36
C THR A 131 -8.89 4.42 -7.35
N GLY A 132 -8.55 4.40 -6.05
CA GLY A 132 -9.48 4.08 -4.97
C GLY A 132 -10.37 5.25 -4.53
N LEU A 133 -10.00 6.47 -4.94
CA LEU A 133 -10.71 7.70 -4.59
C LEU A 133 -11.88 7.96 -5.54
N HIS A 134 -12.84 8.76 -5.09
CA HIS A 134 -13.93 9.20 -5.94
C HIS A 134 -13.39 10.08 -7.10
N PRO A 135 -13.79 9.86 -8.38
CA PRO A 135 -13.18 10.55 -9.52
C PRO A 135 -13.19 12.08 -9.47
N TRP A 136 -14.22 12.72 -8.89
CA TRP A 136 -14.23 14.19 -8.76
C TRP A 136 -13.25 14.71 -7.69
N PHE A 137 -12.89 13.85 -6.72
CA PHE A 137 -11.92 14.21 -5.69
C PHE A 137 -10.49 14.08 -6.21
N VAL A 138 -10.24 13.23 -7.21
CA VAL A 138 -8.90 13.04 -7.80
C VAL A 138 -8.28 14.38 -8.23
N PRO A 139 -8.95 15.27 -8.99
CA PRO A 139 -8.40 16.58 -9.30
C PRO A 139 -8.15 17.47 -8.08
N LYS A 140 -9.02 17.42 -7.05
CA LYS A 140 -8.82 18.22 -5.83
C LYS A 140 -7.64 17.73 -5.02
N TRP A 141 -7.48 16.41 -4.91
CA TRP A 141 -6.35 15.79 -4.23
C TRP A 141 -5.04 16.02 -4.98
N GLN A 142 -5.05 15.92 -6.32
CA GLN A 142 -3.92 16.29 -7.17
C GLN A 142 -3.54 17.75 -6.95
N LYS A 143 -4.53 18.66 -6.98
CA LYS A 143 -4.31 20.07 -6.68
C LYS A 143 -3.76 20.29 -5.27
N LEU A 144 -4.28 19.60 -4.26
CA LEU A 144 -3.75 19.69 -2.89
C LEU A 144 -2.30 19.20 -2.84
N ARG A 145 -1.97 18.11 -3.54
CA ARG A 145 -0.58 17.62 -3.65
C ARG A 145 0.32 18.57 -4.40
N GLU A 146 -0.17 19.21 -5.46
CA GLU A 146 0.55 20.23 -6.20
C GLU A 146 0.74 21.49 -5.34
N GLU A 147 -0.25 21.91 -4.57
CA GLU A 147 -0.18 23.00 -3.61
C GLU A 147 0.81 22.67 -2.48
N ILE A 148 0.81 21.43 -1.97
CA ILE A 148 1.80 20.95 -0.99
C ILE A 148 3.19 20.93 -1.63
N ALA A 149 3.34 20.40 -2.85
CA ALA A 149 4.61 20.40 -3.57
C ALA A 149 5.09 21.81 -3.95
N ALA A 150 4.17 22.73 -4.23
CA ALA A 150 4.44 24.13 -4.55
C ALA A 150 4.75 24.96 -3.30
N SER A 151 4.10 24.69 -2.17
CA SER A 151 4.50 25.20 -0.86
C SER A 151 5.86 24.61 -0.43
N GLY A 152 6.15 23.36 -0.82
CA GLY A 152 7.49 22.77 -0.75
C GLY A 152 8.49 23.38 -1.74
N LYS A 153 8.03 24.12 -2.77
CA LYS A 153 8.86 24.96 -3.63
C LYS A 153 9.03 26.39 -3.10
N GLU A 154 8.22 26.86 -2.14
CA GLU A 154 8.55 28.10 -1.39
C GLU A 154 9.82 27.93 -0.54
N SER A 155 10.23 26.67 -0.24
CA SER A 155 11.57 26.32 0.25
C SER A 155 12.69 26.34 -0.81
N ALA A 156 12.49 26.99 -1.97
CA ALA A 156 13.58 27.32 -2.90
C ALA A 156 14.56 28.36 -2.31
N THR A 157 14.16 29.07 -1.26
CA THR A 157 15.12 29.66 -0.33
C THR A 157 15.54 28.54 0.61
N GLY A 158 16.82 28.13 0.56
CA GLY A 158 17.35 27.05 1.40
C GLY A 158 17.08 27.26 2.89
N PRO A 159 17.45 26.29 3.76
CA PRO A 159 17.21 26.37 5.19
C PRO A 159 17.59 27.73 5.78
N ILE A 160 16.66 28.36 6.50
CA ILE A 160 16.94 29.65 7.16
C ILE A 160 17.87 29.36 8.33
N GLU A 161 19.03 30.00 8.38
CA GLU A 161 19.94 29.87 9.52
C GLU A 161 19.38 30.61 10.74
N VAL A 162 19.14 29.88 11.83
CA VAL A 162 18.56 30.43 13.06
C VAL A 162 19.35 29.92 14.26
N ALA A 163 19.55 30.76 15.27
CA ALA A 163 20.10 30.31 16.54
C ALA A 163 19.07 29.45 17.30
N LEU A 164 19.49 28.33 17.89
CA LEU A 164 18.60 27.43 18.65
C LEU A 164 17.75 28.18 19.70
N GLN A 165 18.33 29.20 20.34
CA GLN A 165 17.62 30.02 21.33
C GLN A 165 16.47 30.83 20.70
N ALA A 166 16.69 31.44 19.53
CA ALA A 166 15.65 32.20 18.83
C ALA A 166 14.52 31.28 18.35
N LEU A 167 14.86 30.08 17.85
CA LEU A 167 13.88 29.07 17.48
C LEU A 167 13.00 28.65 18.66
N ALA A 168 13.59 28.51 19.85
CA ALA A 168 12.88 28.11 21.06
C ALA A 168 12.03 29.23 21.67
N ASP A 169 12.47 30.48 21.55
CA ASP A 169 11.75 31.64 22.10
C ASP A 169 10.52 32.00 21.25
N ALA A 170 10.57 31.75 19.94
CA ALA A 170 9.49 32.10 19.00
C ALA A 170 9.22 31.01 17.93
N PRO A 171 8.86 29.77 18.32
CA PRO A 171 8.68 28.68 17.36
C PRO A 171 7.55 28.93 16.34
N ALA A 172 6.55 29.74 16.70
CA ALA A 172 5.44 30.08 15.82
C ALA A 172 5.87 30.91 14.58
N GLU A 173 6.95 31.70 14.68
CA GLU A 173 7.47 32.49 13.54
C GLU A 173 8.09 31.62 12.44
N TYR A 174 8.45 30.39 12.82
CA TYR A 174 9.11 29.41 11.96
C TYR A 174 8.19 28.23 11.61
N ALA A 175 6.89 28.32 11.92
CA ALA A 175 5.93 27.26 11.61
C ALA A 175 5.93 26.94 10.11
N ALA A 176 5.98 25.63 9.80
CA ALA A 176 6.11 25.07 8.46
C ALA A 176 7.38 25.48 7.68
N ARG A 177 8.37 26.11 8.32
CA ARG A 177 9.64 26.48 7.68
C ARG A 177 10.74 25.46 7.99
N THR A 178 11.68 25.34 7.05
CA THR A 178 12.92 24.60 7.25
C THR A 178 14.00 25.53 7.76
N VAL A 179 14.61 25.16 8.88
CA VAL A 179 15.60 25.94 9.63
C VAL A 179 16.89 25.15 9.74
N SER A 180 18.03 25.82 9.55
CA SER A 180 19.36 25.28 9.84
C SER A 180 19.83 25.79 11.20
N LEU A 181 20.19 24.86 12.08
CA LEU A 181 20.77 25.13 13.39
C LEU A 181 22.23 24.70 13.37
N LYS A 182 23.15 25.64 13.58
CA LYS A 182 24.59 25.33 13.59
C LYS A 182 25.15 25.16 14.99
N ASN A 183 26.14 24.27 15.13
CA ASN A 183 26.93 24.08 16.34
C ASN A 183 26.09 23.82 17.60
N VAL A 184 25.07 22.96 17.47
CA VAL A 184 24.26 22.48 18.60
C VAL A 184 24.80 21.15 19.12
N LEU A 185 24.42 20.78 20.33
CA LEU A 185 24.74 19.48 20.92
C LEU A 185 23.49 18.61 20.92
N VAL A 186 23.53 17.45 20.28
CA VAL A 186 22.46 16.45 20.42
C VAL A 186 22.86 15.50 21.54
N ARG A 187 21.91 15.19 22.42
CA ARG A 187 22.14 14.42 23.65
C ARG A 187 21.25 13.20 23.72
N GLY A 188 21.90 12.08 24.03
CA GLY A 188 21.24 10.81 24.30
C GLY A 188 20.66 10.16 23.06
N GLY A 189 20.21 8.92 23.23
CA GLY A 189 19.57 8.15 22.19
C GLY A 189 18.12 8.64 21.97
N PRO A 190 17.60 8.51 20.75
CA PRO A 190 16.20 8.81 20.45
C PRO A 190 15.26 7.97 21.32
N VAL A 191 14.28 8.60 21.98
CA VAL A 191 13.31 7.91 22.85
C VAL A 191 11.96 7.83 22.15
N ARG A 192 11.47 6.61 21.88
CA ARG A 192 10.19 6.41 21.18
C ARG A 192 9.01 6.91 22.01
N GLN A 193 8.13 7.70 21.40
CA GLN A 193 6.83 8.06 21.94
C GLN A 193 5.74 7.40 21.08
N ALA A 194 5.23 6.26 21.57
CA ALA A 194 4.40 5.35 20.77
C ALA A 194 3.04 5.93 20.32
N ASP A 195 2.51 6.92 21.04
CA ASP A 195 1.23 7.55 20.75
C ASP A 195 1.27 8.50 19.54
N VAL A 196 2.43 9.06 19.22
CA VAL A 196 2.61 10.00 18.09
C VAL A 196 3.53 9.45 16.98
N HIS A 197 4.01 8.21 17.11
CA HIS A 197 4.90 7.56 16.13
C HIS A 197 6.17 8.37 15.82
N LEU A 198 6.75 9.01 16.83
CA LEU A 198 8.00 9.77 16.74
C LEU A 198 8.99 9.34 17.81
N TYR A 199 10.27 9.59 17.56
CA TYR A 199 11.30 9.53 18.60
C TYR A 199 11.69 10.94 19.00
N LYS A 200 11.61 11.25 20.31
CA LYS A 200 12.06 12.53 20.85
C LYS A 200 13.56 12.48 21.15
N ILE A 201 14.23 13.61 21.01
CA ILE A 201 15.67 13.71 21.20
C ILE A 201 16.03 14.99 21.94
N GLY A 202 17.04 14.91 22.81
CA GLY A 202 17.54 16.08 23.54
C GLY A 202 18.45 16.92 22.66
N VAL A 203 18.24 18.23 22.63
CA VAL A 203 19.14 19.18 21.94
C VAL A 203 19.54 20.28 22.92
N ALA A 204 20.79 20.72 22.87
CA ALA A 204 21.31 21.77 23.74
C ALA A 204 22.12 22.80 22.94
N THR A 205 22.14 24.04 23.45
CA THR A 205 23.07 25.06 22.94
C THR A 205 24.49 24.73 23.38
N LYS A 206 25.50 25.28 22.69
CA LYS A 206 26.90 25.23 23.15
C LYS A 206 27.10 25.83 24.55
N GLY A 207 26.24 26.76 24.96
CA GLY A 207 26.21 27.35 26.29
C GLY A 207 25.57 26.47 27.37
N GLY A 208 25.16 25.24 27.04
CA GLY A 208 24.62 24.26 28.00
C GLY A 208 23.14 24.44 28.32
N LYS A 209 22.41 25.33 27.63
CA LYS A 209 20.94 25.38 27.79
C LYS A 209 20.32 24.19 27.07
N GLU A 210 19.63 23.35 27.83
CA GLU A 210 19.06 22.08 27.35
C GLU A 210 17.58 22.22 27.00
N PHE A 211 17.19 21.56 25.91
CA PHE A 211 15.81 21.34 25.49
C PHE A 211 15.56 19.83 25.60
N PRO A 212 15.09 19.36 26.78
CA PRO A 212 14.79 17.94 26.96
C PRO A 212 13.65 17.55 26.02
N GLY A 213 13.67 16.30 25.53
CA GLY A 213 12.56 15.73 24.76
C GLY A 213 11.29 15.64 25.64
N ALA A 214 10.51 16.72 25.65
CA ALA A 214 9.23 16.83 26.32
C ALA A 214 8.20 15.87 25.70
N THR A 215 7.08 15.64 26.39
CA THR A 215 6.01 14.78 25.86
C THR A 215 5.27 15.52 24.75
N ILE A 216 5.36 15.02 23.52
CA ILE A 216 4.71 15.59 22.34
C ILE A 216 3.19 15.53 22.52
N GLY A 217 2.50 16.63 22.25
CA GLY A 217 1.05 16.77 22.28
C GLY A 217 0.48 17.37 23.56
N LYS A 218 1.21 17.31 24.69
CA LYS A 218 0.72 17.77 26.01
C LYS A 218 1.34 19.06 26.49
N GLU A 219 2.59 19.30 26.14
CA GLU A 219 3.39 20.41 26.67
C GLU A 219 3.55 21.53 25.64
N GLN A 220 3.85 22.76 26.07
CA GLN A 220 4.12 23.89 25.18
C GLN A 220 5.59 24.12 24.76
N PRO A 221 6.64 23.54 25.37
CA PRO A 221 8.01 23.84 24.96
C PRO A 221 8.34 23.18 23.62
N LEU A 222 9.25 23.82 22.89
CA LEU A 222 9.83 23.27 21.66
C LEU A 222 10.44 21.89 21.94
N THR A 223 10.00 20.89 21.18
CA THR A 223 10.48 19.51 21.29
C THR A 223 11.15 19.09 19.99
N PHE A 224 12.33 18.49 20.07
CA PHE A 224 13.01 17.93 18.92
C PHE A 224 12.62 16.46 18.75
N ALA A 225 12.33 16.08 17.50
CA ALA A 225 11.92 14.71 17.20
C ALA A 225 12.42 14.26 15.82
N VAL A 226 12.54 12.95 15.64
CA VAL A 226 12.77 12.27 14.36
C VAL A 226 11.64 11.28 14.09
N SER A 227 11.45 10.92 12.82
CA SER A 227 10.44 9.93 12.43
C SER A 227 10.77 8.53 12.94
N GLU A 228 9.76 7.65 12.90
CA GLU A 228 9.89 6.27 13.33
C GLU A 228 10.96 5.48 12.56
N GLY A 229 11.17 5.80 11.27
CA GLY A 229 12.23 5.20 10.45
C GLY A 229 13.61 5.79 10.69
N PHE A 230 13.70 7.09 11.05
CA PHE A 230 14.98 7.75 11.28
C PHE A 230 15.53 7.49 12.69
N GLY A 231 14.67 7.32 13.70
CA GLY A 231 15.05 7.06 15.10
C GLY A 231 16.10 5.95 15.27
N PRO A 232 15.84 4.70 14.84
CA PRO A 232 16.78 3.59 15.01
C PRO A 232 18.14 3.85 14.34
N ARG A 233 18.15 4.47 13.15
CA ARG A 233 19.39 4.81 12.44
C ARG A 233 20.19 5.88 13.15
N LEU A 234 19.51 6.83 13.78
CA LEU A 234 20.16 7.85 14.57
C LEU A 234 20.74 7.27 15.87
N GLU A 235 20.11 6.25 16.45
CA GLU A 235 20.63 5.52 17.62
C GLU A 235 21.96 4.81 17.33
N ASP A 236 22.13 4.27 16.11
CA ASP A 236 23.38 3.62 15.68
C ASP A 236 24.58 4.59 15.67
N VAL A 237 24.35 5.87 15.36
CA VAL A 237 25.40 6.91 15.25
C VAL A 237 25.45 7.87 16.46
N LEU A 238 24.43 7.83 17.32
CA LEU A 238 24.36 8.57 18.58
C LEU A 238 23.74 7.67 19.68
N PRO A 239 24.56 6.79 20.28
CA PRO A 239 24.12 5.90 21.35
C PRO A 239 23.60 6.64 22.58
N ALA A 240 22.79 5.93 23.37
CA ALA A 240 22.29 6.45 24.64
C ALA A 240 23.42 6.88 25.58
N GLY A 241 23.34 8.13 26.08
CA GLY A 241 24.32 8.71 27.00
C GLY A 241 25.44 9.51 26.34
N GLU A 242 25.56 9.47 25.00
CA GLU A 242 26.55 10.28 24.28
C GLU A 242 26.03 11.69 23.96
N GLN A 243 26.98 12.61 23.75
CA GLN A 243 26.71 13.95 23.27
C GLN A 243 27.67 14.27 22.13
N ARG A 244 27.15 14.69 20.99
CA ARG A 244 27.97 15.04 19.82
C ARG A 244 27.60 16.45 19.33
N PRO A 245 28.59 17.29 18.99
CA PRO A 245 28.32 18.54 18.30
C PRO A 245 27.85 18.24 16.87
N CYS A 246 26.85 18.97 16.40
CA CYS A 246 26.32 18.79 15.06
C CYS A 246 25.70 20.08 14.50
N ASN A 247 25.43 20.05 13.20
CA ASN A 247 24.48 20.94 12.56
C ASN A 247 23.18 20.16 12.31
N LEU A 248 22.04 20.80 12.54
CA LEU A 248 20.73 20.21 12.28
C LEU A 248 20.02 20.98 11.17
N VAL A 249 19.31 20.26 10.32
CA VAL A 249 18.25 20.82 9.49
C VAL A 249 16.93 20.32 10.05
N VAL A 250 16.05 21.23 10.45
CA VAL A 250 14.78 20.90 11.08
C VAL A 250 13.61 21.56 10.35
N ARG A 251 12.45 20.92 10.34
CA ARG A 251 11.18 21.53 9.96
C ARG A 251 10.32 21.72 11.20
N LEU A 252 9.73 22.90 11.36
CA LEU A 252 8.85 23.17 12.49
C LEU A 252 7.40 22.82 12.16
N ASP A 253 6.89 21.82 12.87
CA ASP A 253 5.49 21.41 12.85
C ASP A 253 4.81 21.80 14.18
N THR A 254 3.48 21.70 14.23
CA THR A 254 2.71 21.81 15.48
C THR A 254 1.92 20.53 15.69
N MET A 255 2.13 19.84 16.81
CA MET A 255 1.40 18.62 17.17
C MET A 255 0.63 18.85 18.47
N GLY A 256 -0.69 18.97 18.36
CA GLY A 256 -1.53 19.41 19.48
C GLY A 256 -1.16 20.83 19.91
N LYS A 257 -0.65 20.99 21.13
CA LYS A 257 -0.15 22.27 21.67
C LYS A 257 1.37 22.39 21.66
N THR A 258 2.07 21.37 21.18
CA THR A 258 3.53 21.30 21.23
C THR A 258 4.12 21.72 19.88
N PRO A 259 5.00 22.73 19.84
CA PRO A 259 5.82 22.99 18.67
C PRO A 259 6.89 21.89 18.56
N VAL A 260 6.95 21.21 17.41
CA VAL A 260 7.85 20.09 17.17
C VAL A 260 8.87 20.48 16.09
N ALA A 261 10.14 20.53 16.46
CA ALA A 261 11.25 20.63 15.52
C ALA A 261 11.61 19.23 15.00
N ARG A 262 11.02 18.85 13.87
CA ARG A 262 11.30 17.58 13.20
C ARG A 262 12.66 17.66 12.53
N ILE A 263 13.60 16.84 12.96
CA ILE A 263 14.96 16.80 12.42
C ILE A 263 14.93 16.02 11.10
N LEU A 264 15.30 16.70 10.02
CA LEU A 264 15.41 16.15 8.67
C LEU A 264 16.82 15.65 8.39
N SER A 265 17.85 16.31 8.93
CA SER A 265 19.23 15.81 8.86
C SER A 265 20.08 16.26 10.05
N VAL A 266 21.11 15.45 10.33
CA VAL A 266 22.12 15.64 11.37
C VAL A 266 23.49 15.49 10.73
N ALA A 267 24.30 16.55 10.77
CA ALA A 267 25.70 16.53 10.35
C ALA A 267 26.60 16.66 11.58
N PHE A 268 27.19 15.56 12.03
CA PHE A 268 28.05 15.51 13.20
C PHE A 268 29.41 16.14 12.92
N LEU A 269 29.88 16.97 13.85
CA LEU A 269 31.10 17.74 13.74
C LEU A 269 32.22 17.10 14.58
N ASP A 270 33.46 17.24 14.13
CA ASP A 270 34.64 16.99 14.97
C ASP A 270 35.04 18.22 15.81
N ALA A 271 36.20 18.13 16.48
CA ALA A 271 36.74 19.20 17.31
C ALA A 271 37.07 20.48 16.51
N ASP A 272 37.35 20.36 15.22
CA ASP A 272 37.68 21.47 14.32
C ASP A 272 36.43 22.05 13.63
N GLY A 273 35.25 21.47 13.90
CA GLY A 273 33.98 21.88 13.30
C GLY A 273 33.77 21.36 11.88
N ILE A 274 34.50 20.32 11.48
CA ILE A 274 34.37 19.67 10.18
C ILE A 274 33.37 18.52 10.29
N VAL A 275 32.53 18.35 9.26
CA VAL A 275 31.52 17.28 9.21
C VAL A 275 32.23 15.93 9.04
N GLN A 276 32.02 15.02 9.99
CA GLN A 276 32.56 13.64 9.96
C GLN A 276 31.53 12.64 9.45
N ASP A 277 30.31 12.73 9.98
CA ASP A 277 29.20 11.83 9.65
C ASP A 277 27.95 12.66 9.34
N GLU A 278 27.16 12.22 8.37
CA GLU A 278 25.86 12.81 8.08
C GLU A 278 24.79 11.72 8.05
N ALA A 279 23.70 11.96 8.79
CA ALA A 279 22.52 11.12 8.78
C ALA A 279 21.33 11.99 8.38
N ALA A 280 20.66 11.63 7.30
CA ALA A 280 19.46 12.30 6.82
C ALA A 280 18.27 11.34 6.87
N GLU A 281 17.10 11.90 7.12
CA GLU A 281 15.82 11.24 6.91
C GLU A 281 15.73 10.90 5.41
N THR A 282 15.90 9.62 5.08
CA THR A 282 15.68 9.16 3.71
C THR A 282 14.18 9.18 3.48
N ASP A 283 13.78 10.00 2.53
CA ASP A 283 12.39 10.18 2.16
C ASP A 283 11.91 8.94 1.37
N ASP A 284 11.76 7.81 2.06
CA ASP A 284 11.27 6.54 1.48
C ASP A 284 9.79 6.63 1.05
N SER A 285 9.21 7.85 1.03
CA SER A 285 7.84 8.11 0.62
C SER A 285 7.65 9.17 -0.47
N VAL A 286 8.72 9.74 -1.06
CA VAL A 286 8.59 10.74 -2.13
C VAL A 286 9.32 10.30 -3.41
N VAL A 287 8.65 9.45 -4.19
CA VAL A 287 8.94 9.31 -5.63
C VAL A 287 8.32 10.49 -6.38
N SER A 288 9.14 11.29 -7.07
CA SER A 288 8.95 11.91 -8.42
C SER A 288 9.78 13.21 -8.53
N MET A 289 10.90 13.26 -9.27
CA MET A 289 11.04 13.48 -10.73
C MET A 289 10.28 14.72 -11.26
N ALA A 290 11.04 15.69 -11.77
CA ALA A 290 10.59 16.93 -12.39
C ALA A 290 10.55 16.83 -13.92
N ALA A 291 9.65 17.58 -14.57
CA ALA A 291 9.87 18.23 -15.89
C ALA A 291 8.72 19.21 -16.23
N ASP A 292 9.12 20.44 -16.62
CA ASP A 292 8.43 21.53 -17.34
C ASP A 292 7.05 22.07 -16.83
N GLY A 293 6.62 23.31 -17.03
CA GLY A 293 7.19 24.49 -17.69
C GLY A 293 6.09 25.39 -18.28
N SER A 294 5.40 26.20 -17.47
CA SER A 294 4.91 27.57 -17.79
C SER A 294 3.88 28.07 -16.76
N VAL A 295 3.96 29.36 -16.43
CA VAL A 295 3.14 30.06 -15.42
C VAL A 295 2.26 31.10 -16.11
N GLN A 296 0.98 31.17 -15.71
CA GLN A 296 0.18 32.37 -15.89
C GLN A 296 -0.66 32.62 -14.62
N ALA A 297 -0.46 33.79 -14.01
CA ALA A 297 -1.05 34.20 -12.75
C ALA A 297 -2.31 35.07 -12.95
N GLY A 298 -3.29 34.96 -12.06
CA GLY A 298 -4.49 35.81 -12.06
C GLY A 298 -5.43 35.65 -10.86
N ALA A 299 -5.15 36.42 -9.81
CA ALA A 299 -6.06 37.19 -8.93
C ALA A 299 -7.17 36.55 -8.04
N ALA A 300 -6.97 36.79 -6.73
CA ALA A 300 -7.84 37.45 -5.74
C ALA A 300 -9.17 36.80 -5.27
N ALA A 301 -9.19 36.52 -3.96
CA ALA A 301 -10.33 36.08 -3.17
C ALA A 301 -11.18 37.24 -2.63
N ALA A 302 -12.48 37.01 -2.53
CA ALA A 302 -13.47 37.82 -1.83
C ALA A 302 -14.26 36.94 -0.82
N PRO A 303 -14.87 37.54 0.22
CA PRO A 303 -15.06 36.90 1.52
C PRO A 303 -16.27 35.97 1.64
N ALA A 304 -16.18 35.09 2.63
CA ALA A 304 -17.10 34.00 2.94
C ALA A 304 -18.51 34.49 3.30
N SER A 305 -19.44 34.31 2.36
CA SER A 305 -20.85 34.08 2.67
C SER A 305 -21.00 32.62 3.10
N GLN A 306 -21.86 32.32 4.09
CA GLN A 306 -22.26 30.96 4.45
C GLN A 306 -22.80 30.25 3.20
N LYS A 307 -21.90 29.56 2.48
CA LYS A 307 -22.25 28.70 1.36
C LYS A 307 -23.08 27.57 1.96
N GLN A 308 -24.37 27.54 1.63
CA GLN A 308 -25.04 26.26 1.44
C GLN A 308 -24.06 25.41 0.64
N SER A 309 -23.55 24.35 1.27
CA SER A 309 -22.60 23.45 0.64
C SER A 309 -23.19 23.11 -0.73
N PRO A 310 -22.46 23.37 -1.84
CA PRO A 310 -23.01 23.10 -3.17
C PRO A 310 -23.52 21.67 -3.15
N SER A 311 -24.83 21.51 -3.36
CA SER A 311 -25.48 20.20 -3.28
C SER A 311 -24.71 19.27 -4.21
N LEU A 312 -23.99 18.29 -3.64
CA LEU A 312 -23.16 17.42 -4.45
C LEU A 312 -24.06 16.70 -5.46
N GLU A 313 -23.75 16.89 -6.74
CA GLU A 313 -24.51 16.30 -7.84
C GLU A 313 -24.57 14.77 -7.71
N TYR A 314 -23.47 14.18 -7.26
CA TYR A 314 -23.31 12.74 -7.06
C TYR A 314 -22.85 12.39 -5.66
N ARG A 315 -23.40 11.29 -5.11
CA ARG A 315 -22.90 10.62 -3.91
C ARG A 315 -22.30 9.26 -4.26
N MET A 316 -21.44 8.73 -3.39
CA MET A 316 -20.71 7.50 -3.68
C MET A 316 -21.50 6.24 -3.31
N PHE A 317 -21.36 5.22 -4.14
CA PHE A 317 -21.66 3.83 -3.82
C PHE A 317 -20.35 3.04 -3.81
N ARG A 318 -20.16 2.18 -2.81
CA ARG A 318 -19.01 1.27 -2.74
C ARG A 318 -19.40 -0.07 -2.14
N PHE A 319 -19.11 -1.13 -2.88
CA PHE A 319 -19.30 -2.50 -2.48
C PHE A 319 -18.01 -3.31 -2.65
N VAL A 320 -17.71 -4.19 -1.70
CA VAL A 320 -16.52 -5.06 -1.71
C VAL A 320 -16.96 -6.52 -1.85
N ASP A 321 -16.60 -7.16 -2.97
CA ASP A 321 -16.75 -8.59 -3.16
C ASP A 321 -15.50 -9.34 -2.72
N MET A 322 -15.58 -10.05 -1.59
CA MET A 322 -14.50 -10.92 -1.08
C MET A 322 -14.66 -12.38 -1.51
N ASN A 323 -15.72 -12.73 -2.25
CA ASN A 323 -16.01 -14.10 -2.70
C ASN A 323 -15.57 -14.33 -4.15
N VAL A 324 -14.59 -13.56 -4.62
CA VAL A 324 -14.02 -13.67 -5.96
C VAL A 324 -12.92 -14.72 -5.98
N LYS A 325 -12.73 -15.38 -7.11
CA LYS A 325 -11.69 -16.40 -7.28
C LYS A 325 -10.54 -15.87 -8.14
N PRO A 326 -9.28 -16.13 -7.77
CA PRO A 326 -8.13 -15.81 -8.61
C PRO A 326 -8.25 -16.40 -10.03
N GLY A 327 -7.68 -15.70 -11.01
CA GLY A 327 -7.70 -16.06 -12.43
C GLY A 327 -9.06 -15.84 -13.13
N GLN A 328 -10.14 -15.58 -12.37
CA GLN A 328 -11.46 -15.38 -12.94
C GLN A 328 -11.72 -13.91 -13.31
N ARG A 329 -12.56 -13.70 -14.32
CA ARG A 329 -13.00 -12.38 -14.76
C ARG A 329 -14.46 -12.14 -14.38
N TYR A 330 -14.75 -10.99 -13.79
CA TYR A 330 -16.11 -10.67 -13.35
C TYR A 330 -16.62 -9.35 -13.92
N ARG A 331 -17.92 -9.27 -14.18
CA ARG A 331 -18.66 -8.02 -14.44
C ARG A 331 -19.72 -7.84 -13.37
N TYR A 332 -20.02 -6.58 -13.06
CA TYR A 332 -21.00 -6.22 -12.04
C TYR A 332 -22.04 -5.25 -12.59
N ARG A 333 -23.24 -5.30 -12.03
CA ARG A 333 -24.28 -4.27 -12.20
C ARG A 333 -25.10 -4.14 -10.93
N VAL A 334 -25.70 -2.97 -10.74
CA VAL A 334 -26.37 -2.60 -9.49
C VAL A 334 -27.81 -2.16 -9.79
N LYS A 335 -28.71 -2.49 -8.87
CA LYS A 335 -30.05 -1.89 -8.77
C LYS A 335 -30.17 -1.18 -7.44
N PHE A 336 -30.83 -0.04 -7.44
CA PHE A 336 -31.15 0.70 -6.22
C PHE A 336 -32.65 0.62 -5.97
N ALA A 337 -33.05 0.57 -4.71
CA ALA A 337 -34.43 0.76 -4.28
C ALA A 337 -34.57 2.13 -3.63
N LEU A 338 -35.68 2.80 -3.98
CA LEU A 338 -36.18 3.96 -3.25
C LEU A 338 -37.41 3.53 -2.46
N ARG A 339 -37.63 4.13 -1.29
CA ARG A 339 -38.92 4.01 -0.62
C ARG A 339 -39.98 4.65 -1.48
N ASN A 340 -41.10 3.96 -1.60
CA ASN A 340 -42.24 4.50 -2.29
C ASN A 340 -42.98 5.48 -1.35
N PRO A 341 -42.99 6.79 -1.63
CA PRO A 341 -43.70 7.75 -0.78
C PRO A 341 -45.22 7.57 -0.83
N SER A 342 -45.74 6.84 -1.84
CA SER A 342 -47.16 6.56 -2.00
C SER A 342 -47.60 5.24 -1.34
N PHE A 343 -46.67 4.48 -0.76
CA PHE A 343 -47.01 3.21 -0.11
C PHE A 343 -47.92 3.44 1.09
N ASP A 344 -48.97 2.61 1.19
CA ASP A 344 -49.95 2.64 2.28
C ASP A 344 -50.72 3.97 2.41
N LEU A 345 -50.77 4.78 1.34
CA LEU A 345 -51.66 5.93 1.27
C LEU A 345 -53.07 5.51 0.86
N ASP A 346 -54.07 6.17 1.43
CA ASP A 346 -55.48 5.93 1.11
C ASP A 346 -55.78 6.17 -0.37
N VAL A 347 -56.60 5.28 -0.93
CA VAL A 347 -57.00 5.29 -2.35
C VAL A 347 -57.64 6.62 -2.74
N GLU A 348 -58.34 7.27 -1.81
CA GLU A 348 -59.02 8.56 -2.03
C GLU A 348 -58.06 9.69 -2.40
N HIS A 349 -56.78 9.54 -2.08
CA HIS A 349 -55.74 10.54 -2.36
C HIS A 349 -54.90 10.21 -3.61
N MET A 350 -55.18 9.11 -4.31
CA MET A 350 -54.31 8.56 -5.35
C MET A 350 -54.98 8.51 -6.73
N ALA A 351 -54.27 9.01 -7.74
CA ALA A 351 -54.71 8.88 -9.14
C ALA A 351 -54.51 7.46 -9.69
N ASP A 352 -53.55 6.71 -9.15
CA ASP A 352 -53.26 5.33 -9.52
C ASP A 352 -53.11 4.45 -8.27
N MET A 353 -54.03 3.51 -8.08
CA MET A 353 -53.98 2.55 -6.97
C MET A 353 -52.81 1.56 -7.06
N ALA A 354 -52.25 1.33 -8.25
CA ALA A 354 -51.10 0.42 -8.36
C ALA A 354 -49.86 1.02 -7.67
N ALA A 355 -49.76 2.34 -7.62
CA ALA A 355 -48.65 3.06 -7.01
C ALA A 355 -48.60 2.92 -5.47
N THR A 356 -49.65 2.44 -4.80
CA THR A 356 -49.65 2.30 -3.33
C THR A 356 -49.24 0.91 -2.83
N LYS A 357 -49.11 -0.08 -3.74
CA LYS A 357 -49.00 -1.49 -3.38
C LYS A 357 -47.59 -1.92 -2.96
N GLU A 358 -46.58 -1.37 -3.63
CA GLU A 358 -45.19 -1.81 -3.45
C GLU A 358 -44.47 -0.82 -2.51
N PRO A 359 -43.87 -1.28 -1.40
CA PRO A 359 -43.17 -0.40 -0.46
C PRO A 359 -41.87 0.18 -1.02
N LEU A 360 -41.32 -0.45 -2.07
CA LEU A 360 -40.05 -0.09 -2.67
C LEU A 360 -40.19 0.06 -4.19
N LEU A 361 -39.64 1.15 -4.72
CA LEU A 361 -39.48 1.39 -6.14
C LEU A 361 -38.08 0.93 -6.57
N ILE A 362 -38.01 -0.17 -7.31
CA ILE A 362 -36.73 -0.76 -7.75
C ILE A 362 -36.34 -0.16 -9.10
N SER A 363 -35.12 0.36 -9.20
CA SER A 363 -34.56 0.87 -10.45
C SER A 363 -34.34 -0.24 -11.48
N LYS A 364 -34.21 0.17 -12.75
CA LYS A 364 -33.58 -0.66 -13.77
C LYS A 364 -32.13 -0.96 -13.39
N GLU A 365 -31.56 -1.99 -14.02
CA GLU A 365 -30.14 -2.31 -13.94
C GLU A 365 -29.28 -1.09 -14.34
N SER A 366 -28.18 -0.86 -13.60
CA SER A 366 -27.11 0.00 -14.09
C SER A 366 -26.47 -0.59 -15.35
N ASN A 367 -25.70 0.24 -16.06
CA ASN A 367 -24.74 -0.27 -17.03
C ASN A 367 -23.82 -1.29 -16.34
N ALA A 368 -23.51 -2.38 -17.05
CA ALA A 368 -22.56 -3.37 -16.57
C ALA A 368 -21.14 -2.80 -16.62
N THR A 369 -20.32 -3.13 -15.62
CA THR A 369 -18.90 -2.78 -15.63
C THR A 369 -18.16 -3.48 -16.76
N GLU A 370 -16.95 -3.00 -17.05
CA GLU A 370 -15.95 -3.80 -17.76
C GLU A 370 -15.60 -5.07 -16.98
N ALA A 371 -15.05 -6.06 -17.67
CA ALA A 371 -14.61 -7.30 -17.06
C ALA A 371 -13.30 -7.09 -16.30
N VAL A 372 -13.32 -7.38 -14.99
CA VAL A 372 -12.16 -7.25 -14.10
C VAL A 372 -11.57 -8.63 -13.84
N LEU A 373 -10.29 -8.81 -14.18
CA LEU A 373 -9.53 -10.01 -13.85
C LEU A 373 -9.09 -9.96 -12.38
N VAL A 374 -9.35 -11.03 -11.65
CA VAL A 374 -8.77 -11.24 -10.32
C VAL A 374 -7.35 -11.79 -10.49
N PRO A 375 -6.30 -11.08 -10.01
CA PRO A 375 -4.93 -11.59 -10.08
C PRO A 375 -4.77 -12.93 -9.36
N ASP A 376 -3.77 -13.70 -9.78
CA ASP A 376 -3.36 -14.90 -9.06
C ASP A 376 -2.77 -14.55 -7.69
N PRO A 377 -2.89 -15.45 -6.69
CA PRO A 377 -2.27 -15.25 -5.38
C PRO A 377 -0.74 -15.40 -5.41
N THR A 378 -0.19 -15.76 -6.57
CA THR A 378 1.23 -15.93 -6.83
C THR A 378 1.64 -15.05 -8.01
N ALA A 379 2.84 -14.48 -7.96
CA ALA A 379 3.43 -13.77 -9.10
C ALA A 379 4.85 -14.27 -9.37
N VAL A 380 5.22 -14.34 -10.66
CA VAL A 380 6.60 -14.57 -11.08
C VAL A 380 7.25 -13.22 -11.32
N LEU A 381 8.36 -12.99 -10.63
CA LEU A 381 9.13 -11.75 -10.68
C LEU A 381 10.51 -12.03 -11.28
N MET A 382 11.03 -11.04 -11.99
CA MET A 382 12.38 -11.06 -12.54
C MET A 382 13.25 -10.02 -11.84
N ARG A 383 14.54 -10.30 -11.70
CA ARG A 383 15.53 -9.30 -11.29
C ARG A 383 16.83 -9.50 -12.05
N LEU A 384 17.57 -8.41 -12.19
CA LEU A 384 18.98 -8.47 -12.56
C LEU A 384 19.80 -9.00 -11.37
N LEU A 385 20.82 -9.79 -11.67
CA LEU A 385 21.73 -10.34 -10.68
C LEU A 385 23.01 -9.52 -10.65
N THR A 386 23.42 -9.17 -9.43
CA THR A 386 24.70 -8.49 -9.20
C THR A 386 25.84 -9.51 -9.23
N LYS A 387 27.08 -9.02 -9.27
CA LYS A 387 28.26 -9.89 -9.13
C LYS A 387 28.28 -10.69 -7.83
N ALA A 388 27.69 -10.14 -6.75
CA ALA A 388 27.66 -10.79 -5.45
C ALA A 388 26.72 -12.01 -5.44
N ASP A 389 25.66 -11.99 -6.24
CA ASP A 389 24.70 -13.10 -6.35
C ASP A 389 25.33 -14.34 -7.01
N GLY A 390 26.40 -14.16 -7.80
CA GLY A 390 27.03 -15.22 -8.58
C GLY A 390 26.12 -15.70 -9.71
N GLY A 391 26.39 -15.25 -10.93
CA GLY A 391 25.56 -15.52 -12.09
C GLY A 391 25.27 -17.02 -12.33
N PRO A 392 24.08 -17.38 -12.82
CA PRO A 392 23.75 -18.75 -13.15
C PRO A 392 24.63 -19.29 -14.27
N LYS A 393 25.07 -20.55 -14.10
CA LYS A 393 25.76 -21.26 -15.17
C LYS A 393 24.74 -21.43 -16.30
N LYS A 394 25.02 -20.79 -17.44
CA LYS A 394 24.19 -20.90 -18.66
C LYS A 394 23.90 -22.38 -18.98
N PRO A 395 22.69 -22.74 -19.40
CA PRO A 395 21.59 -21.87 -19.86
C PRO A 395 20.55 -21.49 -18.79
N ARG A 396 20.85 -21.67 -17.50
CA ARG A 396 19.88 -21.43 -16.42
C ARG A 396 19.78 -19.96 -16.04
N PHE A 397 18.65 -19.58 -15.48
CA PHE A 397 18.39 -18.25 -14.93
C PHE A 397 17.58 -18.34 -13.63
N GLU A 398 17.70 -17.30 -12.80
CA GLU A 398 16.94 -17.17 -11.56
C GLU A 398 15.60 -16.49 -11.83
N ILE A 399 14.53 -17.03 -11.27
CA ILE A 399 13.24 -16.34 -11.16
C ILE A 399 12.84 -16.28 -9.70
N LEU A 400 12.08 -15.25 -9.37
CA LEU A 400 11.53 -15.07 -8.04
C LEU A 400 10.04 -15.41 -8.06
N VAL A 401 9.57 -16.17 -7.08
CA VAL A 401 8.16 -16.50 -6.92
C VAL A 401 7.66 -15.82 -5.65
N MET A 402 6.76 -14.86 -5.82
CA MET A 402 6.08 -14.17 -4.74
C MET A 402 4.76 -14.88 -4.45
N ALA A 403 4.50 -15.23 -3.19
CA ALA A 403 3.24 -15.83 -2.76
C ALA A 403 2.93 -15.46 -1.30
N ALA A 404 1.68 -15.66 -0.88
CA ALA A 404 1.30 -15.42 0.51
C ALA A 404 2.13 -16.30 1.47
N ASP A 405 2.58 -15.70 2.55
CA ASP A 405 3.19 -16.36 3.69
C ASP A 405 2.20 -16.32 4.85
N ARG A 406 1.79 -17.52 5.29
CA ARG A 406 0.82 -17.67 6.38
C ARG A 406 1.40 -17.27 7.73
N ALA A 407 2.73 -17.35 7.90
CA ALA A 407 3.38 -17.02 9.16
C ALA A 407 3.39 -15.50 9.40
N SER A 408 3.80 -14.72 8.39
CA SER A 408 3.78 -13.26 8.46
C SER A 408 2.41 -12.63 8.20
N GLY A 409 1.49 -13.34 7.53
CA GLY A 409 0.26 -12.75 7.03
C GLY A 409 0.49 -11.74 5.89
N ASN A 410 1.67 -11.78 5.27
CA ASN A 410 2.10 -10.92 4.17
C ASN A 410 2.59 -11.76 2.97
N TYR A 411 3.04 -11.16 1.88
CA TYR A 411 3.76 -11.85 0.82
C TYR A 411 5.23 -12.05 1.20
N SER A 412 5.79 -13.18 0.75
CA SER A 412 7.23 -13.38 0.74
C SER A 412 7.71 -13.90 -0.61
N VAL A 413 8.98 -13.64 -0.90
CA VAL A 413 9.63 -14.03 -2.15
C VAL A 413 10.48 -15.26 -1.91
N ARG A 414 10.38 -16.20 -2.85
CA ARG A 414 11.17 -17.42 -2.93
C ARG A 414 11.96 -17.35 -4.23
N SER A 415 13.08 -18.02 -4.30
CA SER A 415 13.92 -18.02 -5.49
C SER A 415 14.05 -19.42 -6.05
N LEU A 416 14.06 -19.52 -7.38
CA LEU A 416 14.17 -20.74 -8.15
C LEU A 416 15.15 -20.51 -9.30
N VAL A 417 15.99 -21.50 -9.57
CA VAL A 417 16.84 -21.52 -10.78
C VAL A 417 16.24 -22.49 -11.78
N THR A 418 15.80 -21.99 -12.93
CA THR A 418 15.14 -22.77 -13.99
C THR A 418 15.76 -22.49 -15.37
N ASP A 419 15.31 -23.23 -16.37
CA ASP A 419 15.54 -23.04 -17.80
C ASP A 419 14.22 -22.85 -18.56
N VAL A 420 14.32 -22.51 -19.84
CA VAL A 420 13.17 -22.49 -20.75
C VAL A 420 12.63 -23.91 -20.89
N GLY A 421 11.32 -24.07 -20.74
CA GLY A 421 10.60 -25.34 -20.61
C GLY A 421 10.41 -25.80 -19.16
N GLY A 422 11.11 -25.20 -18.20
CA GLY A 422 10.97 -25.52 -16.77
C GLY A 422 9.71 -24.93 -16.14
N GLN A 423 9.26 -25.54 -15.05
CA GLN A 423 8.14 -25.03 -14.25
C GLN A 423 8.62 -23.97 -13.26
N ALA A 424 7.85 -22.89 -13.09
CA ALA A 424 8.10 -21.88 -12.07
C ALA A 424 7.58 -22.31 -10.68
N ASN A 425 7.85 -23.56 -10.31
CA ASN A 425 7.47 -24.15 -9.02
C ASN A 425 8.70 -24.14 -8.10
N VAL A 426 8.52 -23.64 -6.89
CA VAL A 426 9.55 -23.75 -5.84
C VAL A 426 9.30 -25.07 -5.13
N ASP A 427 10.26 -25.98 -5.21
CA ASP A 427 10.21 -27.27 -4.51
C ASP A 427 11.58 -27.52 -3.88
N ALA A 428 11.61 -27.57 -2.55
CA ALA A 428 12.83 -27.78 -1.79
C ALA A 428 13.56 -29.08 -2.18
N ARG A 429 12.86 -30.08 -2.71
CA ARG A 429 13.43 -31.36 -3.17
C ARG A 429 14.10 -31.27 -4.53
N LEU A 430 13.67 -30.32 -5.36
CA LEU A 430 14.26 -30.08 -6.69
C LEU A 430 15.51 -29.18 -6.60
N ASN A 431 15.73 -28.54 -5.46
CA ASN A 431 16.91 -27.73 -5.21
C ASN A 431 18.14 -28.64 -5.15
N LYS A 432 19.03 -28.49 -6.14
CA LYS A 432 20.31 -29.22 -6.15
C LYS A 432 21.09 -28.86 -4.87
N PRO A 433 21.58 -29.84 -4.10
CA PRO A 433 22.43 -29.58 -2.95
C PRO A 433 23.60 -28.66 -3.35
N GLY A 434 23.66 -27.46 -2.77
CA GLY A 434 24.69 -26.45 -3.05
C GLY A 434 24.32 -25.32 -4.01
N ASP A 435 23.14 -25.34 -4.67
CA ASP A 435 22.64 -24.15 -5.40
C ASP A 435 21.84 -23.25 -4.43
N PHE A 436 22.58 -22.42 -3.69
CA PHE A 436 22.06 -21.50 -2.66
C PHE A 436 21.08 -20.42 -3.17
N ARG A 437 20.84 -20.37 -4.49
CA ARG A 437 19.88 -19.44 -5.08
C ARG A 437 18.48 -20.01 -5.04
N ALA A 438 18.31 -21.32 -5.19
CA ALA A 438 16.99 -21.92 -5.06
C ALA A 438 16.66 -22.09 -3.57
N ARG A 439 15.77 -21.24 -3.04
CA ARG A 439 15.46 -21.18 -1.61
C ARG A 439 14.09 -20.62 -1.31
N GLY A 440 13.49 -21.12 -0.24
CA GLY A 440 12.11 -20.82 0.13
C GLY A 440 11.28 -22.06 0.39
N ASP A 441 10.11 -21.84 1.00
CA ASP A 441 9.09 -22.88 1.14
C ASP A 441 8.50 -23.28 -0.21
N ASP A 442 7.95 -24.50 -0.27
CA ASP A 442 7.33 -25.04 -1.47
C ASP A 442 6.16 -24.17 -1.96
N ILE A 443 6.19 -23.81 -3.25
CA ILE A 443 5.12 -23.08 -3.93
C ILE A 443 4.85 -23.72 -5.29
N THR A 444 3.58 -24.02 -5.53
CA THR A 444 3.08 -24.43 -6.84
C THR A 444 2.45 -23.23 -7.54
N THR A 445 2.99 -22.88 -8.71
CA THR A 445 2.43 -21.89 -9.63
C THR A 445 1.85 -22.53 -10.91
N ASP A 446 2.31 -23.74 -11.24
CA ASP A 446 2.00 -24.48 -12.47
C ASP A 446 2.26 -23.70 -13.78
N ARG A 447 3.07 -22.63 -13.70
CA ARG A 447 3.50 -21.86 -14.86
C ARG A 447 4.70 -22.54 -15.51
N ILE A 448 4.72 -22.56 -16.84
CA ILE A 448 5.85 -23.07 -17.62
C ILE A 448 6.56 -21.90 -18.26
N VAL A 449 7.88 -21.81 -18.13
CA VAL A 449 8.65 -20.77 -18.82
C VAL A 449 8.78 -21.15 -20.29
N ILE A 450 8.30 -20.29 -21.19
CA ILE A 450 8.26 -20.55 -22.63
C ILE A 450 9.41 -19.87 -23.37
N ASP A 451 9.77 -18.66 -22.95
CA ASP A 451 10.87 -17.89 -23.55
C ASP A 451 11.51 -16.96 -22.49
N MET A 452 12.76 -16.61 -22.72
CA MET A 452 13.52 -15.63 -21.93
C MET A 452 14.37 -14.78 -22.85
N ARG A 453 14.30 -13.46 -22.68
CA ARG A 453 15.09 -12.48 -23.43
C ARG A 453 15.91 -11.61 -22.50
N GLY A 454 16.99 -11.03 -23.02
CA GLY A 454 17.92 -10.21 -22.26
C GLY A 454 18.92 -11.01 -21.41
N GLN A 455 19.89 -10.30 -20.85
CA GLN A 455 20.88 -10.88 -19.95
C GLN A 455 20.49 -10.61 -18.51
N GLN A 456 20.54 -11.64 -17.67
CA GLN A 456 20.20 -11.51 -16.26
C GLN A 456 21.33 -10.88 -15.43
N GLU A 457 22.59 -11.05 -15.83
CA GLU A 457 23.71 -10.44 -15.13
C GLU A 457 23.75 -8.94 -15.40
N GLU A 458 23.85 -8.15 -14.33
CA GLU A 458 24.13 -6.74 -14.44
C GLU A 458 25.51 -6.56 -15.08
N ARG A 459 25.52 -6.05 -16.31
CA ARG A 459 26.77 -5.81 -17.02
C ARG A 459 27.51 -4.73 -16.25
N ALA A 460 28.63 -5.12 -15.62
CA ALA A 460 29.48 -4.19 -14.91
C ALA A 460 29.73 -2.95 -15.77
N GLU A 461 29.36 -1.77 -15.25
CA GLU A 461 29.79 -0.53 -15.85
C GLU A 461 31.30 -0.61 -16.09
N ALA A 462 31.72 -0.17 -17.27
CA ALA A 462 33.13 -0.17 -17.62
C ALA A 462 33.88 0.54 -16.49
N LYS A 463 34.89 -0.12 -15.90
CA LYS A 463 35.69 0.45 -14.81
C LYS A 463 36.06 1.90 -15.20
N PRO A 464 35.91 2.88 -14.30
CA PRO A 464 36.33 4.25 -14.58
C PRO A 464 37.80 4.24 -15.06
N GLY A 465 38.04 4.70 -16.30
CA GLY A 465 39.36 4.70 -16.92
C GLY A 465 39.68 3.52 -17.87
N ALA A 466 38.78 2.55 -18.05
CA ALA A 466 38.91 1.60 -19.15
C ALA A 466 38.74 2.34 -20.49
N LYS A 467 39.73 2.21 -21.39
CA LYS A 467 39.66 2.82 -22.73
C LYS A 467 38.32 2.43 -23.37
N PRO A 468 37.56 3.38 -23.95
CA PRO A 468 36.28 3.08 -24.58
C PRO A 468 36.51 2.00 -25.63
N ALA A 469 36.02 0.79 -25.35
CA ALA A 469 36.06 -0.28 -26.32
C ALA A 469 35.29 0.22 -27.54
N SER A 470 35.89 0.18 -28.72
CA SER A 470 35.36 0.74 -29.97
C SER A 470 34.05 0.09 -30.47
N ARG A 471 33.48 -0.86 -29.71
CA ARG A 471 32.13 -1.35 -29.95
C ARG A 471 31.14 -0.39 -29.30
N ARG A 472 30.33 0.27 -30.13
CA ARG A 472 29.06 0.89 -29.69
C ARG A 472 28.41 -0.04 -28.68
N GLN A 473 28.23 0.43 -27.45
CA GLN A 473 27.40 -0.29 -26.48
C GLN A 473 26.01 -0.36 -27.08
N GLU A 474 25.65 -1.53 -27.61
CA GLU A 474 24.27 -1.81 -27.98
C GLU A 474 23.42 -1.65 -26.72
N PRO A 475 22.22 -1.03 -26.83
CA PRO A 475 21.30 -0.94 -25.73
C PRO A 475 21.10 -2.32 -25.11
N LEU A 476 21.21 -2.41 -23.79
CA LEU A 476 20.94 -3.67 -23.09
C LEU A 476 19.49 -4.08 -23.38
N GLU A 477 19.32 -5.25 -23.97
CA GLU A 477 17.99 -5.83 -24.12
C GLU A 477 17.37 -6.02 -22.73
N PRO A 478 16.10 -5.61 -22.54
CA PRO A 478 15.41 -5.78 -21.27
C PRO A 478 15.34 -7.27 -20.91
N LEU A 479 15.55 -7.56 -19.62
CA LEU A 479 15.39 -8.92 -19.09
C LEU A 479 13.91 -9.24 -18.96
N GLU A 480 13.43 -10.19 -19.76
CA GLU A 480 12.01 -10.52 -19.91
C GLU A 480 11.80 -12.03 -19.94
N VAL A 481 10.67 -12.48 -19.38
CA VAL A 481 10.26 -13.88 -19.39
C VAL A 481 8.80 -13.99 -19.83
N LEU A 482 8.55 -14.94 -20.74
CA LEU A 482 7.23 -15.35 -21.17
C LEU A 482 6.87 -16.67 -20.48
N LEU A 483 5.71 -16.71 -19.82
CA LEU A 483 5.19 -17.88 -19.12
C LEU A 483 3.86 -18.34 -19.74
N LEU A 484 3.64 -19.64 -19.76
CA LEU A 484 2.34 -20.26 -20.03
C LEU A 484 1.66 -20.57 -18.69
N ARG A 485 0.46 -20.03 -18.50
CA ARG A 485 -0.37 -20.29 -17.32
C ARG A 485 -1.17 -21.59 -17.47
N PRO A 486 -1.66 -22.18 -16.37
CA PRO A 486 -2.44 -23.42 -16.41
C PRO A 486 -3.73 -23.34 -17.23
N ASP A 487 -4.28 -22.14 -17.40
CA ASP A 487 -5.48 -21.87 -18.21
C ASP A 487 -5.17 -21.75 -19.73
N GLY A 488 -3.91 -21.95 -20.12
CA GLY A 488 -3.45 -21.83 -21.50
C GLY A 488 -3.17 -20.40 -21.95
N THR A 489 -3.34 -19.39 -21.08
CA THR A 489 -3.00 -18.00 -21.40
C THR A 489 -1.52 -17.71 -21.17
N TYR A 490 -1.01 -16.67 -21.82
CA TYR A 490 0.38 -16.23 -21.65
C TYR A 490 0.48 -15.11 -20.61
N GLU A 491 1.53 -15.15 -19.80
CA GLU A 491 1.93 -14.13 -18.84
C GLU A 491 3.32 -13.62 -19.21
N PHE A 492 3.50 -12.31 -19.20
CA PHE A 492 4.77 -11.67 -19.49
C PHE A 492 5.23 -10.91 -18.25
N THR A 493 6.50 -11.03 -17.91
CA THR A 493 7.11 -10.33 -16.77
C THR A 493 8.51 -9.88 -17.13
N SER A 494 8.88 -8.66 -16.73
CA SER A 494 10.20 -8.09 -16.95
C SER A 494 10.87 -7.72 -15.63
N ALA A 495 12.20 -7.57 -15.65
CA ALA A 495 12.94 -7.08 -14.49
C ALA A 495 12.53 -5.64 -14.12
N ALA A 496 12.18 -4.81 -15.11
CA ALA A 496 11.72 -3.45 -14.90
C ALA A 496 10.36 -3.42 -14.18
N ASP A 497 9.39 -4.21 -14.64
CA ASP A 497 8.06 -4.30 -14.03
C ASP A 497 8.10 -4.91 -12.62
N SER A 498 9.09 -5.77 -12.38
CA SER A 498 9.28 -6.45 -11.11
C SER A 498 10.05 -5.63 -10.08
N ALA A 499 10.78 -4.58 -10.48
CA ALA A 499 11.77 -3.90 -9.65
C ALA A 499 11.21 -3.45 -8.29
N GLN A 500 10.08 -2.75 -8.27
CA GLN A 500 9.46 -2.24 -7.04
C GLN A 500 9.02 -3.37 -6.09
N ARG A 501 8.49 -4.47 -6.63
CA ARG A 501 8.08 -5.63 -5.82
C ARG A 501 9.29 -6.38 -5.30
N VAL A 502 10.33 -6.53 -6.12
CA VAL A 502 11.58 -7.15 -5.70
C VAL A 502 12.21 -6.34 -4.58
N GLU A 503 12.40 -5.03 -4.75
CA GLU A 503 12.97 -4.16 -3.71
C GLU A 503 12.23 -4.28 -2.38
N ARG A 504 10.89 -4.27 -2.42
CA ARG A 504 10.05 -4.40 -1.22
C ARG A 504 10.16 -5.76 -0.53
N TYR A 505 10.18 -6.84 -1.30
CA TYR A 505 10.02 -8.20 -0.75
C TYR A 505 11.32 -9.02 -0.74
N ILE A 506 12.41 -8.55 -1.32
CA ILE A 506 13.66 -9.32 -1.37
C ILE A 506 14.23 -9.60 0.02
N GLY A 507 13.98 -8.72 1.00
CA GLY A 507 14.35 -8.95 2.40
C GLY A 507 13.61 -10.13 3.06
N THR A 508 12.52 -10.61 2.46
CA THR A 508 11.79 -11.81 2.92
C THR A 508 12.38 -13.10 2.35
N LEU A 509 13.27 -13.02 1.37
CA LEU A 509 13.93 -14.17 0.80
C LEU A 509 14.85 -14.79 1.85
N PRO A 510 14.73 -16.10 2.16
CA PRO A 510 15.57 -16.73 3.18
C PRO A 510 17.06 -16.47 2.92
N PRO A 511 17.90 -16.37 3.95
CA PRO A 511 19.34 -16.21 3.76
C PRO A 511 19.90 -17.40 2.96
N ALA A 512 20.93 -17.16 2.16
CA ALA A 512 21.67 -18.24 1.53
C ALA A 512 22.28 -19.09 2.66
N GLU A 513 21.98 -20.39 2.73
CA GLU A 513 22.70 -21.27 3.65
C GLU A 513 24.18 -21.17 3.34
N ASP A 514 24.97 -20.84 4.37
CA ASP A 514 26.40 -20.61 4.24
C ASP A 514 27.04 -21.74 3.44
N ARG A 515 27.94 -21.37 2.52
CA ARG A 515 28.89 -22.31 1.90
C ARG A 515 29.79 -22.87 3.00
N LYS A 516 29.28 -23.74 3.87
CA LYS A 516 30.09 -24.73 4.56
C LYS A 516 30.58 -25.67 3.48
N SER A 517 31.64 -25.21 2.82
CA SER A 517 32.50 -26.06 2.01
C SER A 517 32.73 -27.29 2.87
N PRO A 518 32.41 -28.51 2.39
CA PRO A 518 32.70 -29.71 3.17
C PRO A 518 34.18 -29.61 3.50
N VAL A 519 34.49 -29.44 4.79
CA VAL A 519 35.86 -29.47 5.29
C VAL A 519 36.35 -30.85 4.88
N ARG A 520 37.13 -30.91 3.79
CA ARG A 520 37.81 -32.14 3.41
C ARG A 520 38.59 -32.56 4.65
N PRO A 521 38.33 -33.74 5.24
CA PRO A 521 39.19 -34.22 6.30
C PRO A 521 40.63 -34.20 5.75
N PRO A 522 41.61 -33.73 6.52
CA PRO A 522 42.98 -33.63 6.07
C PRO A 522 43.40 -35.00 5.53
N VAL A 523 43.85 -35.00 4.27
CA VAL A 523 44.44 -36.19 3.64
C VAL A 523 45.69 -36.52 4.43
N GLY A 524 45.58 -37.50 5.32
CA GLY A 524 46.73 -38.07 6.02
C GLY A 524 47.70 -38.73 5.03
N PRO A 525 49.01 -38.68 5.29
CA PRO A 525 50.00 -39.24 4.39
C PRO A 525 49.95 -40.78 4.44
N GLY A 526 49.81 -41.39 3.27
CA GLY A 526 50.31 -42.72 2.93
C GLY A 526 50.05 -43.87 3.90
N GLY A 527 48.93 -44.57 3.72
CA GLY A 527 48.72 -45.93 4.23
C GLY A 527 48.35 -46.85 3.08
N THR A 528 49.27 -47.75 2.71
CA THR A 528 49.09 -48.84 1.74
C THR A 528 47.89 -49.72 2.15
N PRO A 529 47.00 -50.13 1.22
CA PRO A 529 45.90 -51.01 1.59
C PRO A 529 46.39 -52.47 1.75
N PRO A 530 45.90 -53.22 2.76
CA PRO A 530 46.14 -54.65 2.82
C PRO A 530 45.20 -55.38 1.86
N ALA A 531 45.76 -56.37 1.16
CA ALA A 531 45.00 -57.41 0.49
C ALA A 531 44.29 -58.28 1.53
N GLY A 532 42.99 -58.52 1.36
CA GLY A 532 42.24 -59.45 2.21
C GLY A 532 40.76 -59.42 1.88
N GLY A 533 40.30 -60.41 1.12
CA GLY A 533 38.90 -60.60 0.80
C GLY A 533 38.08 -61.08 2.01
N ALA A 534 36.79 -60.81 1.97
CA ALA A 534 35.75 -61.59 2.60
C ALA A 534 34.40 -61.25 1.97
N ASP A 535 33.60 -62.29 1.81
CA ASP A 535 32.33 -62.37 1.09
C ASP A 535 31.22 -61.46 1.63
N PHE A 536 30.40 -60.92 0.73
CA PHE A 536 29.08 -60.38 1.05
C PHE A 536 28.00 -61.17 0.31
N PRO A 537 26.99 -61.72 1.01
CA PRO A 537 25.89 -62.43 0.40
C PRO A 537 24.77 -61.48 -0.05
N GLY A 538 24.34 -61.66 -1.30
CA GLY A 538 22.94 -61.70 -1.74
C GLY A 538 22.02 -60.51 -1.43
N LEU A 539 21.85 -59.64 -2.43
CA LEU A 539 20.61 -58.87 -2.64
C LEU A 539 19.45 -59.81 -3.05
N PRO A 540 18.23 -59.68 -2.52
CA PRO A 540 17.05 -60.21 -3.18
C PRO A 540 16.51 -59.22 -4.20
N ASN A 541 16.48 -59.72 -5.44
CA ASN A 541 15.89 -59.16 -6.64
C ASN A 541 14.36 -59.13 -6.50
N GLN A 542 13.73 -57.94 -6.49
CA GLN A 542 12.28 -57.82 -6.68
C GLN A 542 11.98 -57.42 -8.13
N GLN A 543 11.51 -58.38 -8.90
CA GLN A 543 10.81 -58.14 -10.16
C GLN A 543 9.31 -57.90 -9.91
N PRO A 544 8.64 -57.13 -10.79
CA PRO A 544 7.23 -56.79 -10.65
C PRO A 544 6.33 -57.92 -11.16
N ARG A 545 5.09 -57.95 -10.67
CA ARG A 545 4.01 -58.84 -11.13
C ARG A 545 2.73 -58.03 -11.41
N PRO A 546 1.81 -58.59 -12.20
CA PRO A 546 1.20 -57.99 -13.39
C PRO A 546 0.05 -57.01 -13.13
#